data_AF-A0A831T0T2-F1
#
_entry.id   AF-A0A831T0T2-F1
#
_cell.length_a   1.000
_cell.length_b   1.000
_cell.length_c   1.000
_cell.angle_alpha   90.00
_cell.angle_beta   90.00
_cell.angle_gamma   90.00
#
_symmetry.space_group_name_H-M   'P 1'
#
loop_
_entity.id
_entity.type
_entity.pdbx_description
1 polymer ?
#
loop_
_entity_poly.entity_id
_entity_poly.type
_entity_poly.pdbx_seq_one_letter_code
_entity_poly.pdbx_strand_id
1 'polypeptide(L)'
;MSVADLAIYEVLILLAALLSLVYLIAAILSSWRSGREHEPEEERVPIEVARERARQLLKRIVTPEEWREFEARQRITVRTAERTYELHLGTATSMREASGETYSLCVIFRRQIYPPEDKMLAEYLMIRHDERRYLRIANKVMLLRSS
;
A
#
# COMPACT_ATOMS: atom_id res chain seq x y z
N MET A 1 36.63 -56.41 -14.93
CA MET A 1 35.34 -55.71 -14.90
C MET A 1 34.77 -55.79 -16.30
N SER A 2 33.61 -56.41 -16.46
CA SER A 2 32.96 -56.60 -17.76
C SER A 2 32.38 -55.27 -18.27
N VAL A 3 32.27 -55.12 -19.60
CA VAL A 3 31.53 -54.00 -20.22
C VAL A 3 30.09 -53.93 -19.69
N ALA A 4 29.50 -55.09 -19.35
CA ALA A 4 28.18 -55.17 -18.74
C ALA A 4 28.14 -54.57 -17.32
N ASP A 5 29.20 -54.75 -16.54
CA ASP A 5 29.28 -54.17 -15.19
C ASP A 5 29.33 -52.64 -15.25
N LEU A 6 30.10 -52.10 -16.21
CA LEU A 6 30.22 -50.65 -16.43
C LEU A 6 28.88 -50.02 -16.80
N ALA A 7 28.12 -50.65 -17.70
CA ALA A 7 26.79 -50.17 -18.09
C ALA A 7 25.79 -50.17 -16.92
N ILE A 8 25.88 -51.17 -16.02
CA ILE A 8 25.04 -51.22 -14.81
C ILE A 8 25.39 -50.05 -13.88
N TYR A 9 26.66 -49.74 -13.68
CA TYR A 9 27.07 -48.60 -12.86
C TYR A 9 26.61 -47.26 -13.45
N GLU A 10 26.70 -47.06 -14.75
CA GLU A 10 26.19 -45.84 -15.41
C GLU A 10 24.69 -45.65 -15.21
N VAL A 11 23.90 -46.72 -15.37
CA VAL A 11 22.45 -46.67 -15.14
C VAL A 11 22.13 -46.34 -13.67
N LEU A 12 22.87 -46.93 -12.72
CA LEU A 12 22.68 -46.65 -11.29
C LEU A 12 23.03 -45.19 -10.93
N ILE A 13 24.10 -44.65 -11.51
CA ILE A 13 24.50 -43.24 -11.31
C ILE A 13 23.44 -42.29 -11.86
N LEU A 14 22.92 -42.56 -13.06
CA LEU A 14 21.85 -41.76 -13.67
C LEU A 14 20.57 -41.80 -12.83
N LEU A 15 20.21 -42.97 -12.31
CA LEU A 15 19.04 -43.14 -11.45
C LEU A 15 19.18 -42.38 -10.13
N ALA A 16 20.36 -42.44 -9.50
CA ALA A 16 20.65 -41.70 -8.27
C ALA A 16 20.62 -40.18 -8.48
N ALA A 17 21.17 -39.70 -9.61
CA ALA A 17 21.12 -38.29 -9.98
C ALA A 17 19.68 -37.81 -10.22
N LEU A 18 18.85 -38.62 -10.89
CA LEU A 18 17.44 -38.31 -11.12
C LEU A 18 16.66 -38.23 -9.81
N LEU A 19 16.84 -39.19 -8.90
CA LEU A 19 16.20 -39.18 -7.58
C LEU A 19 16.61 -37.95 -6.74
N SER A 20 17.89 -37.59 -6.79
CA SER A 20 18.41 -36.39 -6.10
C SER A 20 17.80 -35.10 -6.65
N LEU A 21 17.64 -35.02 -7.97
CA LEU A 21 16.99 -33.88 -8.63
C LEU A 21 15.51 -33.77 -8.24
N VAL A 22 14.78 -34.89 -8.22
CA VAL A 22 13.37 -34.92 -7.79
C VAL A 22 13.24 -34.46 -6.34
N TYR A 23 14.13 -34.93 -5.45
CA TYR A 23 14.15 -34.50 -4.06
C TYR A 23 14.41 -33.00 -3.92
N LEU A 24 15.37 -32.46 -4.66
CA LEU A 24 15.68 -31.03 -4.66
C LEU A 24 14.49 -30.18 -5.13
N ILE A 25 13.81 -30.60 -6.20
CA ILE A 25 12.61 -29.92 -6.70
C ILE A 25 11.50 -29.95 -5.65
N ALA A 26 11.27 -31.10 -5.01
CA ALA A 26 10.27 -31.22 -3.95
C ALA A 26 10.60 -30.33 -2.74
N ALA A 27 11.87 -30.23 -2.35
CA ALA A 27 12.33 -29.34 -1.27
C ALA A 27 12.17 -27.85 -1.62
N ILE A 28 12.45 -27.47 -2.87
CA ILE A 28 12.21 -26.11 -3.35
C ILE A 28 10.71 -25.83 -3.32
N LEU A 29 9.87 -26.70 -3.88
CA LEU A 29 8.41 -26.50 -3.89
C LEU A 29 7.82 -26.44 -2.48
N SER A 30 8.31 -27.26 -1.54
CA SER A 30 7.84 -27.23 -0.15
C SER A 30 8.27 -25.94 0.56
N SER A 31 9.48 -25.44 0.32
CA SER A 31 9.93 -24.15 0.87
C SER A 31 9.10 -22.98 0.32
N TRP A 32 8.70 -23.01 -0.95
CA TRP A 32 7.84 -22.00 -1.56
C TRP A 32 6.38 -22.06 -1.08
N ARG A 33 5.94 -23.23 -0.60
CA ARG A 33 4.64 -23.42 0.05
C ARG A 33 4.69 -22.92 1.51
N SER A 34 5.73 -23.29 2.26
CA SER A 34 5.91 -22.88 3.65
C SER A 34 6.13 -21.37 3.78
N GLY A 35 6.83 -20.74 2.84
CA GLY A 35 6.99 -19.28 2.79
C GLY A 35 5.71 -18.50 2.46
N ARG A 36 4.61 -19.18 2.06
CA ARG A 36 3.30 -18.56 1.82
C ARG A 36 2.33 -18.67 3.00
N GLU A 37 2.64 -19.46 4.03
CA GLU A 37 1.72 -19.78 5.13
C GLU A 37 2.04 -19.05 6.45
N HIS A 38 2.92 -18.05 6.44
CA HIS A 38 3.19 -17.16 7.59
C HIS A 38 3.09 -15.68 7.18
N GLU A 39 1.97 -15.28 6.59
CA GLU A 39 1.47 -13.95 6.97
C GLU A 39 1.01 -14.12 8.42
N PRO A 40 1.59 -13.39 9.40
CA PRO A 40 1.09 -13.46 10.76
C PRO A 40 -0.41 -13.21 10.69
N GLU A 41 -1.18 -14.03 11.38
CA GLU A 41 -2.61 -13.84 11.53
C GLU A 41 -2.78 -12.47 12.21
N GLU A 42 -2.86 -11.41 11.40
CA GLU A 42 -3.03 -10.04 11.85
C GLU A 42 -4.27 -10.09 12.72
N GLU A 43 -4.09 -9.85 14.02
CA GLU A 43 -5.17 -9.68 14.96
C GLU A 43 -6.13 -8.68 14.32
N ARG A 44 -7.27 -9.18 13.81
CA ARG A 44 -8.19 -8.41 13.01
C ARG A 44 -8.86 -7.41 13.95
N VAL A 45 -8.22 -6.28 14.15
CA VAL A 45 -8.80 -5.15 14.86
C VAL A 45 -10.11 -4.83 14.14
N PRO A 46 -11.25 -4.80 14.86
CA PRO A 46 -12.51 -4.40 14.25
C PRO A 46 -12.34 -3.07 13.52
N ILE A 47 -12.90 -2.95 12.32
CA ILE A 47 -12.73 -1.77 11.45
C ILE A 47 -13.16 -0.50 12.19
N GLU A 48 -14.16 -0.60 13.06
CA GLU A 48 -14.68 0.48 13.90
C GLU A 48 -13.63 0.98 14.91
N VAL A 49 -12.85 0.07 15.50
CA VAL A 49 -11.79 0.41 16.45
C VAL A 49 -10.63 1.08 15.72
N ALA A 50 -10.25 0.56 14.55
CA ALA A 50 -9.23 1.17 13.70
C ALA A 50 -9.66 2.59 13.26
N ARG A 51 -10.92 2.74 12.85
CA ARG A 51 -11.53 4.01 12.47
C ARG A 51 -11.49 5.05 13.57
N GLU A 52 -11.91 4.69 14.77
CA GLU A 52 -11.90 5.61 15.91
C GLU A 52 -10.47 5.99 16.30
N ARG A 53 -9.55 5.03 16.28
CA ARG A 53 -8.12 5.30 16.52
C ARG A 53 -7.57 6.31 15.51
N ALA A 54 -7.84 6.12 14.23
CA ALA A 54 -7.43 7.01 13.15
C ALA A 54 -8.01 8.42 13.34
N ARG A 55 -9.30 8.50 13.68
CA ARG A 55 -10.00 9.77 13.98
C ARG A 55 -9.35 10.52 15.15
N GLN A 56 -9.06 9.81 16.25
CA GLN A 56 -8.42 10.39 17.43
C GLN A 56 -6.98 10.84 17.14
N LEU A 57 -6.25 10.07 16.34
CA LEU A 57 -4.93 10.48 15.86
C LEU A 57 -5.04 11.75 15.03
N LEU A 58 -5.90 11.78 14.01
CA LEU A 58 -6.13 12.96 13.17
C LEU A 58 -6.41 14.21 14.02
N LYS A 59 -7.34 14.12 14.99
CA LYS A 59 -7.68 15.21 15.93
C LYS A 59 -6.47 15.77 16.68
N ARG A 60 -5.47 14.94 17.01
CA ARG A 60 -4.28 15.36 17.77
C ARG A 60 -3.26 16.13 16.94
N ILE A 61 -3.27 15.97 15.61
CA ILE A 61 -2.21 16.48 14.72
C ILE A 61 -2.69 17.70 13.93
N VAL A 62 -3.97 17.74 13.60
CA VAL A 62 -4.58 18.88 12.90
C VAL A 62 -4.78 20.05 13.85
N THR A 63 -4.88 21.26 13.30
CA THR A 63 -5.21 22.43 14.12
C THR A 63 -6.65 22.40 14.61
N PRO A 64 -7.01 23.12 15.69
CA PRO A 64 -8.40 23.21 16.14
C PRO A 64 -9.38 23.70 15.05
N GLU A 65 -8.93 24.59 14.16
CA GLU A 65 -9.71 25.12 13.05
C GLU A 65 -9.91 24.07 11.95
N GLU A 66 -8.85 23.32 11.61
CA GLU A 66 -8.91 22.20 10.68
C GLU A 66 -9.82 21.09 11.22
N TRP A 67 -9.78 20.82 12.53
CA TRP A 67 -10.68 19.87 13.17
C TRP A 67 -12.14 20.32 13.11
N ARG A 68 -12.43 21.60 13.36
CA ARG A 68 -13.79 22.14 13.20
C ARG A 68 -14.27 22.04 11.75
N GLU A 69 -13.39 22.27 10.77
CA GLU A 69 -13.73 22.06 9.36
C GLU A 69 -14.05 20.60 9.08
N PHE A 70 -13.24 19.68 9.59
CA PHE A 70 -13.47 18.24 9.46
C PHE A 70 -14.82 17.81 10.05
N GLU A 71 -15.13 18.25 11.27
CA GLU A 71 -16.42 17.93 11.91
C GLU A 71 -17.61 18.47 11.11
N ALA A 72 -17.50 19.69 10.56
CA ALA A 72 -18.60 20.34 9.84
C ALA A 72 -18.78 19.83 8.40
N ARG A 73 -17.68 19.52 7.70
CA ARG A 73 -17.68 19.32 6.23
C ARG A 73 -17.05 18.01 5.79
N GLN A 74 -16.55 17.19 6.72
CA GLN A 74 -15.83 15.94 6.42
C GLN A 74 -14.64 16.15 5.46
N ARG A 75 -14.00 17.32 5.56
CA ARG A 75 -12.82 17.69 4.77
C ARG A 75 -11.83 18.52 5.58
N ILE A 76 -10.58 18.50 5.17
CA ILE A 76 -9.52 19.35 5.72
C ILE A 76 -8.85 20.11 4.58
N THR A 77 -8.72 21.43 4.73
CA THR A 77 -8.00 22.27 3.78
C THR A 77 -6.54 22.45 4.23
N VAL A 78 -5.58 21.88 3.49
CA VAL A 78 -4.15 22.06 3.73
C VAL A 78 -3.57 23.05 2.72
N ARG A 79 -2.97 24.13 3.21
CA ARG A 79 -2.34 25.16 2.38
C ARG A 79 -0.83 25.05 2.45
N THR A 80 -0.20 25.05 1.28
CA THR A 80 1.25 25.16 1.09
C THR A 80 1.56 26.49 0.41
N ALA A 81 2.84 26.79 0.17
CA ALA A 81 3.24 28.02 -0.50
C ALA A 81 2.67 28.13 -1.93
N GLU A 82 2.49 27.00 -2.63
CA GLU A 82 2.14 26.98 -4.05
C GLU A 82 0.73 26.42 -4.32
N ARG A 83 0.17 25.63 -3.39
CA ARG A 83 -1.01 24.80 -3.64
C ARG A 83 -1.94 24.74 -2.43
N THR A 84 -3.23 24.59 -2.72
CA THR A 84 -4.26 24.29 -1.73
C THR A 84 -4.80 22.89 -1.97
N TYR A 85 -4.79 22.06 -0.93
CA TYR A 85 -5.30 20.70 -0.95
C TYR A 85 -6.59 20.63 -0.15
N GLU A 86 -7.61 19.97 -0.69
CA GLU A 86 -8.85 19.62 0.00
C GLU A 86 -8.89 18.10 0.16
N LEU A 87 -8.61 17.63 1.36
CA LEU A 87 -8.62 16.22 1.71
C LEU A 87 -10.03 15.85 2.15
N HIS A 88 -10.66 14.92 1.44
CA HIS A 88 -12.02 14.48 1.72
C HIS A 88 -12.04 13.08 2.30
N LEU A 89 -13.00 12.82 3.19
CA LEU A 89 -13.16 11.49 3.76
C LEU A 89 -13.66 10.50 2.71
N GLY A 90 -12.89 9.45 2.46
CA GLY A 90 -13.30 8.34 1.60
C GLY A 90 -13.28 8.62 0.09
N THR A 91 -12.92 9.83 -0.34
CA THR A 91 -12.84 10.20 -1.76
C THR A 91 -11.44 10.67 -2.15
N ALA A 92 -11.27 11.13 -3.39
CA ALA A 92 -10.01 11.67 -3.88
C ALA A 92 -9.72 13.06 -3.25
N THR A 93 -8.45 13.38 -3.11
CA THR A 93 -8.02 14.71 -2.65
C THR A 93 -8.03 15.67 -3.81
N SER A 94 -8.61 16.85 -3.64
CA SER A 94 -8.55 17.89 -4.66
C SER A 94 -7.35 18.78 -4.43
N MET A 95 -6.64 19.17 -5.48
CA MET A 95 -5.49 20.07 -5.41
C MET A 95 -5.72 21.25 -6.35
N ARG A 96 -5.60 22.46 -5.84
CA ARG A 96 -5.62 23.70 -6.63
C ARG A 96 -4.23 24.32 -6.63
N GLU A 97 -3.70 24.56 -7.82
CA GLU A 97 -2.43 25.27 -8.01
C GLU A 97 -2.64 26.78 -8.08
N ALA A 98 -1.57 27.55 -7.88
CA ALA A 98 -1.58 29.01 -8.03
C ALA A 98 -2.01 29.48 -9.44
N SER A 99 -1.81 28.65 -10.47
CA SER A 99 -2.32 28.89 -11.84
C SER A 99 -3.86 28.90 -11.93
N GLY A 100 -4.55 28.43 -10.88
CA GLY A 100 -5.99 28.23 -10.87
C GLY A 100 -6.44 26.94 -11.55
N GLU A 101 -5.51 26.03 -11.86
CA GLU A 101 -5.81 24.67 -12.29
C GLU A 101 -6.18 23.81 -11.08
N THR A 102 -7.13 22.89 -11.28
CA THR A 102 -7.57 21.96 -10.25
C THR A 102 -7.39 20.53 -10.71
N TYR A 103 -6.84 19.70 -9.83
CA TYR A 103 -6.54 18.30 -10.07
C TYR A 103 -7.25 17.44 -9.02
N SER A 104 -7.69 16.27 -9.45
CA SER A 104 -8.07 15.19 -8.55
C SER A 104 -6.85 14.29 -8.34
N LEU A 105 -6.46 14.14 -7.09
CA LEU A 105 -5.34 13.34 -6.64
C LEU A 105 -5.85 12.04 -6.00
N CYS A 106 -5.48 10.93 -6.63
CA CYS A 106 -5.74 9.61 -6.09
C CYS A 106 -4.41 8.98 -5.66
N VAL A 107 -4.20 8.86 -4.35
CA VAL A 107 -3.19 7.92 -3.85
C VAL A 107 -3.81 6.53 -3.90
N ILE A 108 -3.35 5.68 -4.82
CA ILE A 108 -3.81 4.30 -4.92
C ILE A 108 -3.21 3.51 -3.75
N PHE A 109 -3.99 3.38 -2.68
CA PHE A 109 -3.80 2.29 -1.72
C PHE A 109 -4.29 1.02 -2.41
N ARG A 110 -3.38 0.20 -2.93
CA ARG A 110 -3.66 -0.98 -3.79
C ARG A 110 -4.63 -2.00 -3.18
N ARG A 111 -4.95 -1.88 -1.90
CA ARG A 111 -5.99 -2.62 -1.18
C ARG A 111 -6.71 -1.63 -0.26
N GLN A 112 -7.98 -1.35 -0.54
CA GLN A 112 -8.82 -0.41 0.22
C GLN A 112 -9.32 -1.06 1.52
N ILE A 113 -8.40 -1.64 2.31
CA ILE A 113 -8.70 -2.36 3.57
C ILE A 113 -8.59 -1.41 4.78
N TYR A 114 -8.12 -0.17 4.58
CA TYR A 114 -7.89 0.78 5.65
C TYR A 114 -9.09 1.73 5.84
N PRO A 115 -9.38 2.15 7.09
CA PRO A 115 -10.35 3.21 7.37
C PRO A 115 -10.12 4.47 6.52
N PRO A 116 -11.17 5.14 6.04
CA PRO A 116 -11.05 6.41 5.31
C PRO A 116 -10.25 7.49 6.06
N GLU A 117 -10.34 7.51 7.38
CA GLU A 117 -9.62 8.40 8.28
C GLU A 117 -8.10 8.14 8.26
N ASP A 118 -7.66 6.88 8.12
CA ASP A 118 -6.23 6.53 8.00
C ASP A 118 -5.65 7.04 6.69
N LYS A 119 -6.40 6.90 5.60
CA LYS A 119 -6.03 7.49 4.30
C LYS A 119 -5.86 9.01 4.45
N MET A 120 -6.87 9.69 5.00
CA MET A 120 -6.82 11.15 5.15
C MET A 120 -5.65 11.58 6.03
N LEU A 121 -5.42 10.88 7.14
CA LEU A 121 -4.30 11.13 8.04
C LEU A 121 -2.95 10.97 7.33
N ALA A 122 -2.77 9.88 6.58
CA ALA A 122 -1.55 9.66 5.82
C ALA A 122 -1.32 10.77 4.79
N GLU A 123 -2.35 11.14 4.01
CA GLU A 123 -2.24 12.22 3.04
C GLU A 123 -1.93 13.57 3.71
N TYR A 124 -2.57 13.89 4.85
CA TYR A 124 -2.31 15.11 5.62
C TYR A 124 -0.84 15.21 6.03
N LEU A 125 -0.30 14.14 6.63
CA LEU A 125 1.09 14.08 7.07
C LEU A 125 2.06 14.18 5.90
N MET A 126 1.77 13.50 4.79
CA MET A 126 2.62 13.56 3.60
C MET A 126 2.65 14.97 3.00
N ILE A 127 1.50 15.63 2.86
CA ILE A 127 1.44 17.00 2.33
C ILE A 127 2.16 17.98 3.28
N ARG A 128 1.97 17.86 4.59
CA ARG A 128 2.58 18.76 5.60
C ARG A 128 4.10 18.60 5.70
N HIS A 129 4.63 17.39 5.56
CA HIS A 129 6.05 17.11 5.83
C HIS A 129 6.90 16.84 4.58
N ASP A 130 6.32 16.29 3.51
CA ASP A 130 7.04 15.94 2.27
C ASP A 130 6.09 16.00 1.06
N GLU A 131 5.62 17.20 0.74
CA GLU A 131 4.72 17.46 -0.40
C GLU A 131 5.28 16.89 -1.71
N ARG A 132 6.60 16.99 -1.91
CA ARG A 132 7.26 16.47 -3.12
C ARG A 132 7.07 14.97 -3.25
N ARG A 133 7.23 14.21 -2.17
CA ARG A 133 6.99 12.76 -2.19
C ARG A 133 5.52 12.45 -2.42
N TYR A 134 4.60 13.19 -1.82
CA TYR A 134 3.17 13.05 -2.07
C TYR A 134 2.85 13.18 -3.56
N LEU A 135 3.33 14.23 -4.22
CA LEU A 135 3.08 14.49 -5.64
C LEU A 135 3.70 13.45 -6.58
N ARG A 136 4.76 12.74 -6.16
CA ARG A 136 5.35 11.64 -6.94
C ARG A 136 4.52 10.36 -6.90
N ILE A 137 3.82 10.12 -5.79
CA ILE A 137 3.02 8.89 -5.60
C ILE A 137 1.55 9.07 -5.97
N ALA A 138 1.05 10.30 -5.90
CA ALA A 138 -0.33 10.61 -6.23
C ALA A 138 -0.51 10.53 -7.75
N ASN A 139 -1.49 9.74 -8.19
CA ASN A 139 -1.95 9.81 -9.57
C ASN A 139 -2.75 11.09 -9.74
N LYS A 140 -2.38 11.88 -10.75
CA LYS A 140 -2.98 13.18 -11.03
C LYS A 140 -3.92 13.06 -12.22
N VAL A 141 -5.18 13.44 -12.04
CA VAL A 141 -6.15 13.61 -13.13
C VAL A 141 -6.56 15.08 -13.15
N MET A 142 -6.36 15.77 -14.27
CA MET A 142 -6.79 17.15 -14.42
C MET A 142 -8.32 17.22 -14.42
N LEU A 143 -8.90 18.07 -13.56
CA LEU A 143 -10.33 18.33 -13.59
C LEU A 143 -10.58 19.46 -14.59
N LEU A 144 -11.41 19.18 -15.61
CA LEU A 144 -11.89 20.22 -16.51
C LEU A 144 -12.66 21.25 -15.68
N ARG A 145 -12.39 22.54 -15.92
CA ARG A 145 -13.09 23.64 -15.24
C ARG A 145 -14.59 23.50 -15.50
N SER A 146 -15.38 23.20 -14.47
CA SER A 146 -16.81 23.46 -14.47
C SER A 146 -16.98 24.97 -14.47
N SER A 147 -17.24 25.54 -15.64
CA SER A 147 -17.66 26.93 -15.85
C SER A 147 -18.95 27.25 -15.12
#